data_AF-A0A7W9L7H4-F1
#
_entry.id   AF-A0A7W9L7H4-F1
#
_cell.length_a   1.000
_cell.length_b   1.000
_cell.length_c   1.000
_cell.angle_alpha   90.00
_cell.angle_beta   90.00
_cell.angle_gamma   90.00
#
_symmetry.space_group_name_H-M   'P 1'
#
loop_
_entity.id
_entity.type
_entity.pdbx_description
1 polymer ?
#
loop_
_entity_poly.entity_id
_entity_poly.type
_entity_poly.pdbx_seq_one_letter_code
_entity_poly.pdbx_strand_id
1 'polypeptide(L)'
;MAASYGWLREEFTDDMGETWLSAGFVRDVSPGEALRRMGVTPCSVAELSVCGVAAYAADGGTFLVESGWMRAIHDQAPLLSAGTAAAAVFMTMKNDGFTYCVDGRSITTFGLYAYSRRRGSDPDRLQADVETLGMDIAGEQPEITDPVSSALALAERATGVHLSPARYAGPALIGSTDHL
;
A
#
# COMPACT_ATOMS: atom_id res chain seq x y z
N MET A 1 1.68 -19.82 -8.69
CA MET A 1 1.15 -19.79 -7.31
C MET A 1 1.47 -18.41 -6.75
N ALA A 2 0.50 -17.50 -6.71
CA ALA A 2 0.67 -16.26 -5.97
C ALA A 2 0.43 -16.60 -4.49
N ALA A 3 1.50 -16.71 -3.71
CA ALA A 3 1.36 -16.45 -2.28
C ALA A 3 0.91 -14.98 -2.13
N SER A 4 0.36 -14.59 -0.97
CA SER A 4 1.24 -13.87 -0.03
C SER A 4 0.54 -12.85 0.88
N TYR A 5 -0.73 -12.46 0.66
CA TYR A 5 -1.35 -11.37 1.47
C TYR A 5 -2.78 -11.57 1.97
N GLY A 6 -3.38 -12.76 1.80
CA GLY A 6 -4.71 -13.06 2.37
C GLY A 6 -4.76 -12.85 3.89
N TRP A 7 -3.68 -13.27 4.59
CA TRP A 7 -3.51 -13.05 6.02
C TRP A 7 -3.57 -11.56 6.38
N LEU A 8 -2.93 -10.69 5.58
CA LEU A 8 -2.90 -9.26 5.86
C LEU A 8 -4.26 -8.64 5.57
N ARG A 9 -4.95 -9.03 4.50
CA ARG A 9 -6.33 -8.59 4.26
C ARG A 9 -7.24 -8.96 5.43
N GLU A 10 -7.13 -10.18 5.94
CA GLU A 10 -7.92 -10.68 7.07
C GLU A 10 -7.72 -9.82 8.34
N GLU A 11 -6.49 -9.37 8.64
CA GLU A 11 -6.23 -8.44 9.76
C GLU A 11 -7.00 -7.12 9.65
N PHE A 12 -7.35 -6.70 8.43
CA PHE A 12 -8.08 -5.47 8.13
C PHE A 12 -9.53 -5.70 7.73
N THR A 13 -10.04 -6.93 7.85
CA THR A 13 -11.42 -7.29 7.55
C THR A 13 -12.20 -7.47 8.85
N ASP A 14 -13.32 -6.80 8.99
CA ASP A 14 -14.18 -6.93 10.17
C ASP A 14 -15.06 -8.20 10.11
N ASP A 15 -15.81 -8.45 11.19
CA ASP A 15 -16.71 -9.60 11.30
C ASP A 15 -17.86 -9.58 10.27
N MET A 16 -18.12 -8.43 9.65
CA MET A 16 -19.13 -8.26 8.59
C MET A 16 -18.54 -8.50 7.20
N GLY A 17 -17.24 -8.76 7.10
CA GLY A 17 -16.53 -8.98 5.84
C GLY A 17 -16.09 -7.69 5.15
N GLU A 18 -16.15 -6.54 5.82
CA GLU A 18 -15.70 -5.27 5.26
C GLU A 18 -14.22 -5.04 5.51
N THR A 19 -13.46 -4.78 4.44
CA THR A 19 -12.01 -4.52 4.52
C THR A 19 -11.69 -3.03 4.55
N TRP A 20 -10.88 -2.61 5.53
CA TRP A 20 -10.41 -1.24 5.72
C TRP A 20 -8.89 -1.19 5.77
N LEU A 21 -8.27 -0.92 4.63
CA LEU A 21 -6.81 -0.98 4.49
C LEU A 21 -6.30 0.33 3.91
N SER A 22 -5.19 0.85 4.45
CA SER A 22 -4.31 1.76 3.73
C SER A 22 -2.87 1.37 4.02
N ALA A 23 -2.18 0.89 3.00
CA ALA A 23 -0.86 0.28 3.11
C ALA A 23 0.09 0.79 2.02
N GLY A 24 1.39 0.74 2.30
CA GLY A 24 2.44 1.21 1.39
C GLY A 24 3.69 0.35 1.43
N PHE A 25 4.38 0.28 0.30
CA PHE A 25 5.63 -0.44 0.11
C PHE A 25 6.66 0.54 -0.44
N VAL A 26 7.79 0.70 0.23
CA VAL A 26 8.82 1.67 -0.13
C VAL A 26 10.16 0.97 -0.26
N ARG A 27 10.69 0.91 -1.48
CA ARG A 27 11.93 0.21 -1.83
C ARG A 27 13.15 0.91 -1.21
N ASP A 28 14.05 0.12 -0.63
CA ASP A 28 15.38 0.55 -0.15
C ASP A 28 15.37 1.74 0.83
N VAL A 29 14.24 1.93 1.52
CA VAL A 29 14.06 2.98 2.52
C VAL A 29 13.84 2.33 3.88
N SER A 30 14.45 2.89 4.93
CA SER A 30 14.26 2.42 6.31
C SER A 30 12.96 2.97 6.92
N PRO A 31 12.39 2.32 7.95
CA PRO A 31 11.14 2.78 8.56
C PRO A 31 11.18 4.23 9.04
N GLY A 32 12.28 4.65 9.68
CA GLY A 32 12.44 6.03 10.17
C GLY A 32 12.55 7.05 9.04
N GLU A 33 13.22 6.69 7.94
CA GLU A 33 13.30 7.55 6.76
C GLU A 33 11.95 7.66 6.04
N ALA A 34 11.18 6.56 5.95
CA ALA A 34 9.82 6.59 5.39
C ALA A 34 8.91 7.55 6.16
N LEU A 35 8.89 7.45 7.50
CA LEU A 35 8.15 8.40 8.35
C LEU A 35 8.62 9.84 8.15
N ARG A 36 9.94 10.08 8.11
CA ARG A 36 10.52 11.40 7.87
C ARG A 36 10.06 12.01 6.54
N ARG A 37 10.01 11.20 5.46
CA ARG A 37 9.51 11.64 4.14
C ARG A 37 8.04 12.03 4.16
N MET A 38 7.24 11.38 5.01
CA MET A 38 5.85 11.77 5.26
C MET A 38 5.72 12.96 6.21
N GLY A 39 6.81 13.51 6.76
CA GLY A 39 6.76 14.55 7.78
C GLY A 39 6.23 14.05 9.13
N VAL A 40 6.31 12.74 9.40
CA VAL A 40 5.85 12.10 10.64
C VAL A 40 7.03 11.90 11.58
N THR A 41 6.87 12.34 12.84
CA THR A 41 7.85 12.09 13.90
C THR A 41 7.46 10.85 14.68
N PRO A 42 8.37 9.89 14.90
CA PRO A 42 8.06 8.71 15.72
C PRO A 42 7.65 9.08 17.14
N CYS A 43 6.59 8.45 17.65
CA CYS A 43 6.09 8.64 19.02
C CYS A 43 5.86 7.28 19.72
N SER A 44 5.58 7.30 21.03
CA SER A 44 5.16 6.09 21.74
C SER A 44 3.69 5.75 21.45
N VAL A 45 3.29 4.52 21.76
CA VAL A 45 1.89 4.06 21.59
C VAL A 45 0.93 4.89 22.42
N ALA A 46 1.36 5.33 23.62
CA ALA A 46 0.56 6.17 24.51
C ALA A 46 0.31 7.58 23.96
N GLU A 47 1.16 8.03 23.03
CA GLU A 47 1.08 9.33 22.38
C GLU A 47 0.43 9.25 20.99
N LEU A 48 0.14 8.06 20.50
CA LEU A 48 -0.48 7.87 19.20
C LEU A 48 -1.93 8.35 19.24
N SER A 49 -2.27 9.24 18.31
CA SER A 49 -3.64 9.66 18.06
C SER A 49 -4.47 8.52 17.46
N VAL A 50 -5.76 8.77 17.25
CA VAL A 50 -6.64 7.89 16.46
C VAL A 50 -6.08 7.72 15.04
N CYS A 51 -5.45 8.77 14.50
CA CYS A 51 -4.83 8.75 13.18
C CYS A 51 -3.30 8.62 13.29
N GLY A 52 -2.74 7.67 12.58
CA GLY A 52 -1.31 7.40 12.64
C GLY A 52 -0.83 6.47 11.54
N VAL A 53 0.47 6.27 11.50
CA VAL A 53 1.12 5.32 10.58
C VAL A 53 2.12 4.48 11.33
N ALA A 54 2.11 3.18 11.06
CA ALA A 54 3.10 2.22 11.52
C ALA A 54 4.02 1.82 10.36
N ALA A 55 5.33 1.88 10.60
CA ALA A 55 6.38 1.55 9.65
C ALA A 55 7.16 0.32 10.12
N TYR A 56 7.10 -0.74 9.32
CA TYR A 56 7.73 -2.03 9.56
C TYR A 56 8.93 -2.23 8.64
N ALA A 57 10.01 -2.77 9.19
CA ALA A 57 11.15 -3.21 8.37
C ALA A 57 10.74 -4.45 7.56
N ALA A 58 10.80 -4.34 6.24
CA ALA A 58 10.47 -5.37 5.28
C ALA A 58 11.72 -5.83 4.51
N ASP A 59 11.66 -7.00 3.89
CA ASP A 59 12.72 -7.39 2.97
C ASP A 59 12.68 -6.47 1.74
N GLY A 60 13.81 -5.87 1.37
CA GLY A 60 13.89 -4.90 0.27
C GLY A 60 13.41 -3.48 0.59
N GLY A 61 13.01 -3.17 1.84
CA GLY A 61 12.65 -1.80 2.23
C GLY A 61 11.74 -1.68 3.45
N THR A 62 10.69 -0.88 3.32
CA THR A 62 9.72 -0.59 4.39
C THR A 62 8.30 -0.89 3.93
N PHE A 63 7.52 -1.48 4.83
CA PHE A 63 6.07 -1.54 4.73
C PHE A 63 5.44 -0.52 5.68
N LEU A 64 4.43 0.21 5.21
CA LEU A 64 3.68 1.20 5.95
C LEU A 64 2.22 0.77 6.05
N VAL A 65 1.58 1.04 7.19
CA VAL A 65 0.12 0.90 7.33
C VAL A 65 -0.44 2.05 8.16
N GLU A 66 -1.55 2.62 7.70
CA GLU A 66 -2.18 3.78 8.32
C GLU A 66 -3.39 3.35 9.18
N SER A 67 -3.50 3.95 10.36
CA SER A 67 -4.72 4.00 11.15
C SER A 67 -5.43 5.35 10.93
N GLY A 68 -6.76 5.36 10.88
CA GLY A 68 -7.55 6.60 10.71
C GLY A 68 -8.01 6.92 9.28
N TRP A 69 -7.62 6.09 8.30
CA TRP A 69 -8.26 6.01 6.96
C TRP A 69 -8.21 7.30 6.12
N MET A 70 -7.21 8.16 6.34
CA MET A 70 -7.05 9.43 5.61
C MET A 70 -6.34 9.28 4.26
N ARG A 71 -5.90 8.07 3.90
CA ARG A 71 -5.13 7.78 2.68
C ARG A 71 -3.78 8.50 2.64
N ALA A 72 -3.22 8.88 3.78
CA ALA A 72 -1.97 9.64 3.81
C ALA A 72 -0.84 8.90 3.10
N ILE A 73 -0.74 7.58 3.28
CA ILE A 73 0.29 6.77 2.59
C ILE A 73 0.14 6.85 1.06
N HIS A 74 -1.10 6.77 0.56
CA HIS A 74 -1.37 6.84 -0.88
C HIS A 74 -1.05 8.23 -1.44
N ASP A 75 -1.47 9.28 -0.74
CA ASP A 75 -1.31 10.66 -1.22
C ASP A 75 0.16 11.14 -1.08
N GLN A 76 0.91 10.58 -0.15
CA GLN A 76 2.35 10.81 0.05
C GLN A 76 3.25 9.86 -0.77
N ALA A 77 2.69 8.93 -1.55
CA ALA A 77 3.47 7.96 -2.35
C ALA A 77 4.53 8.61 -3.27
N PRO A 78 4.31 9.78 -3.89
CA PRO A 78 5.37 10.50 -4.60
C PRO A 78 6.56 10.83 -3.71
N LEU A 79 6.35 11.42 -2.54
CA LEU A 79 7.42 11.78 -1.60
C LEU A 79 8.16 10.55 -1.07
N LEU A 80 7.41 9.48 -0.76
CA LEU A 80 7.99 8.19 -0.36
C LEU A 80 8.89 7.60 -1.45
N SER A 81 8.55 7.79 -2.72
CA SER A 81 9.31 7.26 -3.87
C SER A 81 10.56 8.06 -4.25
N ALA A 82 10.87 9.20 -3.62
CA ALA A 82 12.02 10.03 -4.00
C ALA A 82 13.35 9.22 -3.99
N GLY A 83 14.05 9.21 -5.13
CA GLY A 83 15.27 8.42 -5.33
C GLY A 83 15.09 6.90 -5.34
N THR A 84 13.85 6.39 -5.40
CA THR A 84 13.52 4.96 -5.33
C THR A 84 12.16 4.68 -5.99
N ALA A 85 11.44 3.64 -5.52
CA ALA A 85 10.08 3.32 -5.90
C ALA A 85 9.18 3.14 -4.66
N ALA A 86 7.92 3.54 -4.77
CA ALA A 86 6.90 3.27 -3.77
C ALA A 86 5.59 2.84 -4.42
N ALA A 87 4.87 1.93 -3.79
CA ALA A 87 3.50 1.58 -4.16
C ALA A 87 2.60 1.73 -2.94
N ALA A 88 1.35 2.14 -3.14
CA ALA A 88 0.36 2.22 -2.08
C ALA A 88 -0.99 1.66 -2.52
N VAL A 89 -1.67 1.01 -1.59
CA VAL A 89 -2.97 0.36 -1.75
C VAL A 89 -3.89 0.90 -0.67
N PHE A 90 -5.11 1.27 -1.02
CA PHE A 90 -6.15 1.51 -0.03
C PHE A 90 -7.50 0.91 -0.44
N MET A 91 -8.29 0.55 0.57
CA MET A 91 -9.65 0.05 0.47
C MET A 91 -10.48 0.60 1.62
N THR A 92 -11.66 1.11 1.30
CA THR A 92 -12.69 1.60 2.23
C THR A 92 -14.06 1.22 1.68
N MET A 93 -15.13 1.39 2.46
CA MET A 93 -16.52 1.22 1.97
C MET A 93 -16.83 2.00 0.67
N LYS A 94 -16.19 3.16 0.44
CA LYS A 94 -16.58 4.11 -0.60
C LYS A 94 -15.55 4.28 -1.71
N ASN A 95 -14.34 3.78 -1.51
CA ASN A 95 -13.22 4.12 -2.36
C ASN A 95 -12.11 3.07 -2.24
N ASP A 96 -11.40 2.91 -3.33
CA ASP A 96 -10.33 1.95 -3.49
C ASP A 96 -9.27 2.54 -4.42
N GLY A 97 -8.04 2.07 -4.29
CA GLY A 97 -7.02 2.54 -5.20
C GLY A 97 -5.65 1.91 -5.02
N PHE A 98 -4.92 1.95 -6.12
CA PHE A 98 -3.53 1.60 -6.24
C PHE A 98 -2.78 2.79 -6.84
N THR A 99 -1.58 3.05 -6.36
CA THR A 99 -0.63 3.94 -7.01
C THR A 99 0.78 3.35 -6.95
N TYR A 100 1.53 3.51 -8.03
CA TYR A 100 2.95 3.18 -8.11
C TYR A 100 3.71 4.42 -8.59
N CYS A 101 4.67 4.83 -7.77
CA CYS A 101 5.50 6.00 -7.99
C CYS A 101 6.98 5.62 -8.06
N VAL A 102 7.73 6.31 -8.91
CA VAL A 102 9.18 6.18 -9.02
C VAL A 102 9.77 7.58 -9.04
N ASP A 103 10.74 7.83 -8.17
CA ASP A 103 11.47 9.09 -8.06
C ASP A 103 10.57 10.34 -8.04
N GLY A 104 9.56 10.34 -7.16
CA GLY A 104 8.63 11.46 -7.02
C GLY A 104 7.54 11.53 -8.08
N ARG A 105 7.48 10.59 -9.03
CA ARG A 105 6.55 10.64 -10.16
C ARG A 105 5.56 9.50 -10.15
N SER A 106 4.28 9.81 -10.30
CA SER A 106 3.21 8.82 -10.48
C SER A 106 3.35 8.11 -11.82
N ILE A 107 3.77 6.84 -11.78
CA ILE A 107 3.95 6.00 -12.97
C ILE A 107 2.61 5.45 -13.43
N THR A 108 1.88 4.80 -12.52
CA THR A 108 0.54 4.27 -12.79
C THR A 108 -0.32 4.32 -11.53
N THR A 109 -1.59 4.67 -11.68
CA THR A 109 -2.60 4.65 -10.62
C THR A 109 -3.95 4.29 -11.20
N PHE A 110 -4.74 3.52 -10.46
CA PHE A 110 -6.05 3.01 -10.86
C PHE A 110 -6.88 2.60 -9.63
N GLY A 111 -8.19 2.42 -9.82
CA GLY A 111 -9.04 1.73 -8.83
C GLY A 111 -8.89 0.22 -8.96
N LEU A 112 -8.91 -0.51 -7.86
CA LEU A 112 -8.72 -1.97 -7.81
C LEU A 112 -9.75 -2.74 -8.66
N TYR A 113 -10.94 -2.16 -8.87
CA TYR A 113 -11.98 -2.68 -9.76
C TYR A 113 -12.04 -1.99 -11.14
N ALA A 114 -11.10 -1.11 -11.44
CA ALA A 114 -11.16 -0.23 -12.60
C ALA A 114 -9.76 -0.02 -13.23
N TYR A 115 -9.01 -1.11 -13.44
CA TYR A 115 -7.69 -1.04 -14.08
C TYR A 115 -7.73 -0.43 -15.48
N SER A 116 -8.84 -0.59 -16.21
CA SER A 116 -9.08 0.06 -17.51
C SER A 116 -9.04 1.60 -17.44
N ARG A 117 -9.22 2.19 -16.25
CA ARG A 117 -9.16 3.64 -15.99
C ARG A 117 -7.81 4.11 -15.44
N ARG A 118 -6.76 3.31 -15.62
CA ARG A 118 -5.39 3.64 -15.21
C ARG A 118 -4.88 4.92 -15.86
N ARG A 119 -4.06 5.66 -15.12
CA ARG A 119 -3.42 6.92 -15.55
C ARG A 119 -2.04 7.05 -14.93
N GLY A 120 -1.21 7.95 -15.46
CA GLY A 120 0.14 8.22 -14.97
C GLY A 120 1.09 8.50 -16.12
N SER A 121 2.39 8.65 -15.83
CA SER A 121 3.38 8.93 -16.88
C SER A 121 3.74 7.71 -17.74
N ASP A 122 3.52 6.50 -17.22
CA ASP A 122 3.67 5.23 -17.96
C ASP A 122 2.60 4.25 -17.42
N PRO A 123 1.33 4.45 -17.82
CA PRO A 123 0.19 3.77 -17.21
C PRO A 123 0.22 2.24 -17.42
N ASP A 124 0.83 1.77 -18.51
CA ASP A 124 0.87 0.36 -18.92
C ASP A 124 2.03 -0.43 -18.30
N ARG A 125 2.90 0.25 -17.54
CA ARG A 125 4.11 -0.32 -16.93
C ARG A 125 3.90 -1.63 -16.18
N LEU A 126 2.73 -1.82 -15.56
CA LEU A 126 2.39 -2.97 -14.72
C LEU A 126 1.45 -3.97 -15.40
N GLN A 127 1.17 -3.84 -16.70
CA GLN A 127 0.15 -4.64 -17.38
C GLN A 127 0.40 -6.15 -17.26
N ALA A 128 1.63 -6.61 -17.53
CA ALA A 128 1.96 -8.03 -17.45
C ALA A 128 1.81 -8.61 -16.03
N ASP A 129 2.10 -7.82 -14.99
CA ASP A 129 1.94 -8.24 -13.59
C ASP A 129 0.47 -8.34 -13.21
N VAL A 130 -0.35 -7.36 -13.64
CA VAL A 130 -1.80 -7.32 -13.44
C VAL A 130 -2.47 -8.52 -14.12
N GLU A 131 -2.09 -8.84 -15.37
CA GLU A 131 -2.51 -10.05 -16.10
C GLU A 131 -2.15 -11.32 -15.32
N THR A 132 -0.91 -11.40 -14.86
CA THR A 132 -0.42 -12.57 -14.11
C THR A 132 -1.13 -12.75 -12.75
N LEU A 133 -1.59 -11.67 -12.14
CA LEU A 133 -2.34 -11.68 -10.88
C LEU A 133 -3.84 -11.88 -11.07
N GLY A 134 -4.33 -11.92 -12.32
CA GLY A 134 -5.75 -12.12 -12.60
C GLY A 134 -6.63 -10.95 -12.14
N MET A 135 -6.07 -9.73 -12.04
CA MET A 135 -6.84 -8.52 -11.75
C MET A 135 -7.65 -8.13 -13.00
N ASP A 136 -8.85 -7.54 -12.82
CA ASP A 136 -9.73 -7.21 -13.95
C ASP A 136 -9.16 -6.09 -14.83
N ILE A 137 -8.87 -6.42 -16.09
CA ILE A 137 -8.27 -5.53 -17.09
C ILE A 137 -9.33 -4.89 -17.99
N ALA A 138 -10.44 -5.60 -18.22
CA ALA A 138 -11.40 -5.28 -19.27
C ALA A 138 -12.66 -4.59 -18.75
N GLY A 139 -12.97 -4.70 -17.44
CA GLY A 139 -14.20 -4.14 -16.86
C GLY A 139 -15.46 -4.89 -17.28
N GLU A 140 -15.35 -6.12 -17.80
CA GLU A 140 -16.45 -6.91 -18.39
C GLU A 140 -16.62 -8.33 -17.77
N GLN A 141 -16.34 -8.53 -16.46
CA GLN A 141 -16.66 -9.70 -15.57
C GLN A 141 -15.52 -10.74 -15.32
N PRO A 142 -15.46 -11.53 -14.20
CA PRO A 142 -16.38 -11.73 -13.06
C PRO A 142 -15.80 -11.28 -11.69
N GLU A 143 -16.49 -11.58 -10.59
CA GLU A 143 -16.11 -11.31 -9.19
C GLU A 143 -14.60 -11.46 -8.95
N ILE A 144 -13.86 -10.35 -8.85
CA ILE A 144 -12.51 -10.39 -8.29
C ILE A 144 -12.66 -10.95 -6.87
N THR A 145 -12.24 -12.19 -6.65
CA THR A 145 -12.47 -12.87 -5.37
C THR A 145 -11.72 -12.19 -4.24
N ASP A 146 -10.55 -11.60 -4.55
CA ASP A 146 -9.75 -10.85 -3.57
C ASP A 146 -8.91 -9.72 -4.23
N PRO A 147 -9.51 -8.54 -4.46
CA PRO A 147 -8.82 -7.41 -5.10
C PRO A 147 -7.74 -6.81 -4.21
N VAL A 148 -7.92 -6.85 -2.88
CA VAL A 148 -6.99 -6.28 -1.92
C VAL A 148 -5.69 -7.09 -1.87
N SER A 149 -5.78 -8.41 -1.71
CA SER A 149 -4.60 -9.28 -1.72
C SER A 149 -3.85 -9.22 -3.04
N SER A 150 -4.59 -9.12 -4.16
CA SER A 150 -3.99 -8.99 -5.50
C SER A 150 -3.24 -7.67 -5.66
N ALA A 151 -3.81 -6.56 -5.18
CA ALA A 151 -3.17 -5.25 -5.20
C ALA A 151 -1.93 -5.17 -4.30
N LEU A 152 -1.97 -5.81 -3.13
CA LEU A 152 -0.81 -5.93 -2.23
C LEU A 152 0.32 -6.76 -2.88
N ALA A 153 -0.03 -7.87 -3.52
CA ALA A 153 0.95 -8.67 -4.27
C ALA A 153 1.54 -7.90 -5.46
N LEU A 154 0.74 -7.07 -6.14
CA LEU A 154 1.22 -6.18 -7.19
C LEU A 154 2.18 -5.12 -6.63
N ALA A 155 1.87 -4.53 -5.47
CA ALA A 155 2.74 -3.56 -4.81
C ALA A 155 4.09 -4.18 -4.44
N GLU A 156 4.11 -5.39 -3.89
CA GLU A 156 5.32 -6.16 -3.64
C GLU A 156 6.12 -6.38 -4.94
N ARG A 157 5.50 -6.84 -6.03
CA ARG A 157 6.21 -7.07 -7.30
C ARG A 157 6.81 -5.80 -7.88
N ALA A 158 6.03 -4.71 -7.88
CA ALA A 158 6.46 -3.44 -8.45
C ALA A 158 7.64 -2.83 -7.67
N THR A 159 7.66 -3.01 -6.34
CA THR A 159 8.67 -2.42 -5.45
C THR A 159 9.76 -3.40 -5.01
N GLY A 160 9.60 -4.70 -5.19
CA GLY A 160 10.49 -5.72 -4.64
C GLY A 160 10.51 -5.76 -3.11
N VAL A 161 9.54 -5.13 -2.44
CA VAL A 161 9.44 -5.10 -0.98
C VAL A 161 8.50 -6.20 -0.51
N HIS A 162 9.00 -7.10 0.34
CA HIS A 162 8.23 -8.23 0.85
C HIS A 162 8.00 -8.11 2.36
N LEU A 163 6.73 -8.11 2.77
CA LEU A 163 6.32 -8.19 4.17
C LEU A 163 5.82 -9.61 4.48
N SER A 164 6.47 -10.27 5.45
CA SER A 164 6.01 -11.55 5.98
C SER A 164 5.21 -11.36 7.28
N PRO A 165 4.33 -12.32 7.65
CA PRO A 165 3.63 -12.29 8.93
C PRO A 165 4.55 -12.14 10.14
N ALA A 166 5.73 -12.77 10.11
CA ALA A 166 6.72 -12.69 11.19
C ALA A 166 7.29 -11.27 11.34
N ARG A 167 7.47 -10.53 10.24
CA ARG A 167 7.92 -9.14 10.27
C ARG A 167 6.80 -8.20 10.74
N TYR A 168 5.55 -8.48 10.35
CA TYR A 168 4.39 -7.73 10.79
C TYR A 168 4.09 -7.90 12.29
N ALA A 169 4.33 -9.08 12.85
CA ALA A 169 4.26 -9.33 14.30
C ALA A 169 5.42 -8.68 15.09
N GLY A 170 6.42 -8.14 14.39
CA GLY A 170 7.57 -7.46 14.97
C GLY A 170 7.28 -6.01 15.36
N PRO A 171 8.29 -5.31 15.93
CA PRO A 171 8.14 -3.90 16.29
C PRO A 171 8.03 -3.00 15.05
N ALA A 172 7.15 -2.01 15.13
CA ALA A 172 7.04 -0.91 14.17
C ALA A 172 7.49 0.41 14.80
N LEU A 173 7.97 1.32 13.95
CA LEU A 173 8.01 2.74 14.31
C LEU A 173 6.64 3.34 14.01
N ILE A 174 6.05 4.04 14.97
CA ILE A 174 4.72 4.64 14.82
C ILE A 174 4.80 6.15 14.96
N GLY A 175 3.90 6.88 14.31
CA GLY A 175 3.75 8.32 14.51
C GLY A 175 2.38 8.82 14.09
N SER A 176 1.97 9.97 14.64
CA SER A 176 0.69 10.61 14.30
C SER A 176 0.71 11.21 12.89
N THR A 177 -0.45 11.16 12.23
CA THR A 177 -0.72 11.76 10.92
C THR A 177 -1.74 12.89 10.98
N ASP A 178 -2.09 13.39 12.17
CA ASP A 178 -3.16 14.41 12.35
C ASP A 178 -2.89 15.75 11.62
N HIS A 179 -1.63 16.04 11.32
CA HIS A 179 -1.18 17.27 10.67
C HIS A 179 -1.02 17.15 9.15
N LEU A 180 -1.27 15.97 8.57
CA LEU A 180 -1.13 15.70 7.14
C LEU A 180 -2.36 16.07 6.34
#